data_AF-A0A7V9I0H6-F1
#
_entry.id   AF-A0A7V9I0H6-F1
#
_cell.length_a   1.000
_cell.length_b   1.000
_cell.length_c   1.000
_cell.angle_alpha   90.00
_cell.angle_beta   90.00
_cell.angle_gamma   90.00
#
_symmetry.space_group_name_H-M   'P 1'
#
loop_
_entity.id
_entity.type
_entity.pdbx_description
1 polymer ?
#
loop_
_entity_poly.entity_id
_entity_poly.type
_entity_poly.pdbx_seq_one_letter_code
_entity_poly.pdbx_strand_id
1 'polypeptide(L)'
;HRRLADATQRLEEQHPQRQLTSRMRRLAALDERLQAATRATPMRAQARLAASRQRLAGSGLDHRLAQARRRVDHHISRIGAAMTSASHDRDRHLSMLSAQLDALSPLRTLARGYAICWDASHTRLVRSVAAVMPGDRIHVQLPDGELQCAVDDSPSTAAPRP
;
A
#
# COMPACT_ATOMS: atom_id res chain seq x y z
N HIS A 1 65.78 -32.55 82.77
CA HIS A 1 64.38 -32.10 82.90
C HIS A 1 64.15 -30.62 82.58
N ARG A 2 64.88 -29.64 83.15
CA ARG A 2 64.63 -28.19 82.89
C ARG A 2 64.73 -27.73 81.41
N ARG A 3 65.67 -28.27 80.62
CA ARG A 3 65.88 -27.85 79.22
C ARG A 3 64.75 -28.24 78.25
N LEU A 4 63.99 -29.29 78.56
CA LEU A 4 62.87 -29.72 77.72
C LEU A 4 61.61 -28.89 77.99
N ALA A 5 61.35 -28.53 79.26
CA ALA A 5 60.27 -27.63 79.64
C ALA A 5 60.43 -26.22 79.02
N ASP A 6 61.67 -25.73 78.99
CA ASP A 6 62.01 -24.42 78.42
C ASP A 6 61.91 -24.39 76.89
N ALA A 7 62.01 -25.56 76.23
CA ALA A 7 61.83 -25.72 74.79
C ALA A 7 60.35 -25.90 74.41
N THR A 8 59.57 -26.63 75.22
CA THR A 8 58.12 -26.78 75.02
C THR A 8 57.37 -25.48 75.28
N GLN A 9 57.76 -24.71 76.29
CA GLN A 9 57.13 -23.42 76.61
C GLN A 9 57.39 -22.36 75.51
N ARG A 10 58.59 -22.33 74.93
CA ARG A 10 58.87 -21.50 73.74
C ARG A 10 58.12 -21.97 72.49
N LEU A 11 57.87 -23.27 72.35
CA LEU A 11 57.05 -23.81 71.26
C LEU A 11 55.57 -23.40 71.41
N GLU A 12 55.07 -23.43 72.65
CA GLU A 12 53.70 -23.05 73.00
C GLU A 12 53.45 -21.54 72.87
N GLU A 13 54.42 -20.68 73.17
CA GLU A 13 54.33 -19.22 72.97
C GLU A 13 54.49 -18.81 71.49
N GLN A 14 55.27 -19.58 70.71
CA GLN A 14 55.48 -19.30 69.29
C GLN A 14 54.31 -19.74 68.41
N HIS A 15 53.49 -20.71 68.84
CA HIS A 15 52.30 -21.15 68.11
C HIS A 15 51.21 -20.07 67.98
N PRO A 16 50.76 -19.38 69.05
CA PRO A 16 49.72 -18.36 68.99
C PRO A 16 50.20 -17.10 68.25
N GLN A 17 51.45 -16.68 68.45
CA GLN A 17 52.01 -15.54 67.70
C GLN A 17 52.07 -15.83 66.19
N ARG A 18 52.51 -17.04 65.78
CA ARG A 18 52.51 -17.43 64.35
C ARG A 18 51.09 -17.51 63.77
N GLN A 19 50.12 -18.02 64.53
CA GLN A 19 48.72 -18.05 64.10
C GLN A 19 48.16 -16.64 63.91
N LEU A 20 48.48 -15.71 64.80
CA LEU A 20 48.07 -14.31 64.68
C LEU A 20 48.68 -13.66 63.43
N THR A 21 49.99 -13.84 63.19
CA THR A 21 50.67 -13.31 62.01
C THR A 21 50.10 -13.88 60.72
N SER A 22 49.79 -15.18 60.69
CA SER A 22 49.12 -15.83 59.55
C SER A 22 47.73 -15.26 59.30
N ARG A 23 46.93 -15.06 60.36
CA ARG A 23 45.60 -14.44 60.28
C ARG A 23 45.68 -12.98 59.79
N MET A 24 46.64 -12.19 60.27
CA MET A 24 46.87 -10.81 59.81
C MET A 24 47.25 -10.76 58.33
N ARG A 25 48.16 -11.64 57.87
CA ARG A 25 48.50 -11.74 56.44
C ARG A 25 47.30 -12.12 55.59
N ARG A 26 46.46 -13.03 56.07
CA ARG A 26 45.23 -13.43 55.38
C ARG A 26 44.22 -12.28 55.30
N LEU A 27 44.08 -11.48 56.36
CA LEU A 27 43.25 -10.28 56.35
C LEU A 27 43.77 -9.23 55.36
N ALA A 28 45.07 -8.95 55.35
CA ALA A 28 45.67 -8.02 54.41
C ALA A 28 45.45 -8.44 52.93
N ALA A 29 45.65 -9.73 52.62
CA ALA A 29 45.40 -10.26 51.28
C ALA A 29 43.92 -10.22 50.88
N LEU A 30 42.99 -10.40 51.83
CA LEU A 30 41.56 -10.27 51.56
C LEU A 30 41.16 -8.81 51.33
N ASP A 31 41.72 -7.88 52.10
CA ASP A 31 41.46 -6.45 51.94
C ASP A 31 41.98 -5.95 50.59
N GLU A 32 43.18 -6.34 50.19
CA GLU A 32 43.75 -5.99 48.88
C GLU A 32 42.90 -6.55 47.72
N ARG A 33 42.43 -7.80 47.83
CA ARG A 33 41.50 -8.40 46.84
C ARG A 33 40.16 -7.66 46.80
N LEU A 34 39.63 -7.24 47.94
CA LEU A 34 38.39 -6.48 48.01
C LEU A 34 38.55 -5.09 47.38
N GLN A 35 39.64 -4.40 47.68
CA GLN A 35 39.98 -3.11 47.07
C GLN A 35 40.18 -3.23 45.55
N ALA A 36 40.85 -4.29 45.09
CA ALA A 36 40.99 -4.56 43.66
C ALA A 36 39.63 -4.86 43.00
N ALA A 37 38.78 -5.66 43.63
CA ALA A 37 37.45 -6.01 43.09
C ALA A 37 36.51 -4.80 43.05
N THR A 38 36.50 -3.97 44.10
CA THR A 38 35.68 -2.74 44.16
C THR A 38 36.10 -1.73 43.10
N ARG A 39 37.40 -1.64 42.76
CA ARG A 39 37.89 -0.80 41.65
C ARG A 39 37.60 -1.40 40.27
N ALA A 40 37.77 -2.72 40.11
CA ALA A 40 37.60 -3.40 38.82
C ALA A 40 36.14 -3.51 38.37
N THR A 41 35.20 -3.62 39.30
CA THR A 41 33.76 -3.80 39.01
C THR A 41 33.14 -2.63 38.22
N PRO A 42 33.27 -1.35 38.63
CA PRO A 42 32.75 -0.22 37.86
C PRO A 42 33.43 -0.08 36.50
N MET A 43 34.74 -0.33 36.40
CA MET A 43 35.46 -0.27 35.12
C MET A 43 34.91 -1.31 34.12
N ARG A 44 34.67 -2.54 34.56
CA ARG A 44 34.07 -3.60 33.73
C ARG A 44 32.63 -3.26 33.32
N ALA A 45 31.84 -2.69 34.23
CA ALA A 45 30.49 -2.25 33.93
C ALA A 45 30.47 -1.12 32.88
N GLN A 46 31.35 -0.13 33.02
CA GLN A 46 31.51 0.95 32.05
C GLN A 46 31.97 0.44 30.68
N ALA A 47 32.95 -0.48 30.64
CA ALA A 47 33.40 -1.09 29.38
C ALA A 47 32.27 -1.87 28.68
N ARG A 48 31.46 -2.64 29.43
CA ARG A 48 30.29 -3.34 28.89
C ARG A 48 29.22 -2.38 28.34
N LEU A 49 28.99 -1.27 29.04
CA LEU A 49 28.06 -0.23 28.60
C LEU A 49 28.57 0.45 27.32
N ALA A 50 29.85 0.84 27.27
CA ALA A 50 30.46 1.44 26.11
C ALA A 50 30.39 0.51 24.88
N ALA A 51 30.77 -0.75 25.03
CA ALA A 51 30.67 -1.74 23.96
C ALA A 51 29.22 -1.97 23.49
N SER A 52 28.24 -1.95 24.40
CA SER A 52 26.83 -2.09 24.04
C SER A 52 26.30 -0.86 23.31
N ARG A 53 26.68 0.35 23.75
CA ARG A 53 26.36 1.61 23.05
C ARG A 53 26.99 1.65 21.67
N GLN A 54 28.24 1.22 21.53
CA GLN A 54 28.93 1.20 20.24
C GLN A 54 28.33 0.17 19.28
N ARG A 55 27.92 -1.00 19.78
CA ARG A 55 27.15 -1.98 18.98
C ARG A 55 25.80 -1.43 18.55
N LEU A 56 25.08 -0.74 19.44
CA LEU A 56 23.81 -0.09 19.11
C LEU A 56 24.00 1.02 18.06
N ALA A 57 24.98 1.90 18.25
CA ALA A 57 25.30 2.96 17.29
C ALA A 57 25.76 2.40 15.93
N GLY A 58 26.57 1.34 15.95
CA GLY A 58 27.07 0.67 14.74
C GLY A 58 26.07 -0.26 14.07
N SER A 59 24.96 -0.61 14.72
CA SER A 59 23.92 -1.49 14.16
C SER A 59 23.18 -0.89 12.97
N GLY A 60 23.29 0.44 12.78
CA GLY A 60 22.59 1.16 11.71
C GLY A 60 21.07 1.09 11.82
N LEU A 61 20.52 0.76 12.99
CA LEU A 61 19.07 0.64 13.23
C LEU A 61 18.32 1.90 12.80
N ASP A 62 18.84 3.08 13.12
CA ASP A 62 18.24 4.36 12.72
C ASP A 62 18.19 4.51 11.19
N HIS A 63 19.27 4.14 10.50
CA HIS A 63 19.29 4.16 9.04
C HIS A 63 18.31 3.14 8.45
N ARG A 64 18.25 1.92 9.00
CA ARG A 64 17.31 0.88 8.55
C ARG A 64 15.87 1.31 8.77
N LEU A 65 15.56 1.92 9.91
CA LEU A 65 14.23 2.44 10.21
C LEU A 65 13.85 3.60 9.29
N ALA A 66 14.77 4.54 9.05
CA ALA A 66 14.56 5.63 8.11
C ALA A 66 14.34 5.13 6.68
N GLN A 67 15.10 4.11 6.25
CA GLN A 67 14.91 3.50 4.92
C GLN A 67 13.58 2.75 4.84
N ALA A 68 13.17 2.02 5.89
CA ALA A 68 11.87 1.36 5.94
C ALA A 68 10.72 2.37 5.85
N ARG A 69 10.78 3.49 6.59
CA ARG A 69 9.80 4.58 6.52
C ARG A 69 9.71 5.15 5.10
N ARG A 70 10.85 5.51 4.49
CA ARG A 70 10.87 6.00 3.10
C ARG A 70 10.25 5.02 2.11
N ARG A 71 10.46 3.70 2.29
CA ARG A 71 9.84 2.68 1.44
C ARG A 71 8.33 2.66 1.60
N VAL A 72 7.83 2.75 2.83
CA VAL A 72 6.39 2.84 3.11
C VAL A 72 5.78 4.07 2.44
N ASP A 73 6.37 5.25 2.63
CA ASP A 73 5.87 6.50 2.04
C ASP A 73 5.86 6.44 0.50
N HIS A 74 6.90 5.84 -0.08
CA HIS A 74 6.99 5.62 -1.53
C HIS A 74 5.89 4.68 -2.03
N HIS A 75 5.61 3.57 -1.33
CA HIS A 75 4.54 2.65 -1.71
C HIS A 75 3.15 3.28 -1.55
N ILE A 76 2.90 4.04 -0.49
CA ILE A 76 1.64 4.77 -0.28
C ILE A 76 1.41 5.74 -1.45
N SER A 77 2.42 6.55 -1.78
CA SER A 77 2.32 7.53 -2.87
C SER A 77 2.06 6.86 -4.22
N ARG A 78 2.73 5.74 -4.50
CA ARG A 78 2.53 4.98 -5.74
C ARG A 78 1.14 4.37 -5.85
N ILE A 79 0.60 3.82 -4.76
CA ILE A 79 -0.76 3.27 -4.74
C ILE A 79 -1.76 4.38 -5.02
N GLY A 80 -1.64 5.54 -4.36
CA GLY A 80 -2.53 6.68 -4.59
C GLY A 80 -2.51 7.17 -6.04
N ALA A 81 -1.32 7.30 -6.63
CA ALA A 81 -1.18 7.68 -8.04
C ALA A 81 -1.78 6.64 -9.00
N ALA A 82 -1.53 5.36 -8.76
CA ALA A 82 -2.06 4.28 -9.59
C ALA A 82 -3.59 4.20 -9.52
N MET A 83 -4.18 4.35 -8.34
CA MET A 83 -5.63 4.39 -8.16
C MET A 83 -6.26 5.56 -8.91
N THR A 84 -5.68 6.76 -8.78
CA THR A 84 -6.17 7.97 -9.46
C THR A 84 -6.12 7.80 -10.99
N SER A 85 -5.01 7.30 -11.52
CA SER A 85 -4.89 7.01 -12.95
C SER A 85 -5.92 5.99 -13.41
N ALA A 86 -6.09 4.91 -12.66
CA ALA A 86 -7.00 3.83 -13.01
C ALA A 86 -8.48 4.25 -12.95
N SER A 87 -8.83 5.24 -12.11
CA SER A 87 -10.15 5.88 -12.12
C SER A 87 -10.33 6.75 -13.35
N HIS A 88 -9.38 7.64 -13.65
CA HIS A 88 -9.45 8.50 -14.84
C HIS A 88 -9.49 7.71 -16.16
N ASP A 89 -8.80 6.57 -16.24
CA ASP A 89 -8.88 5.68 -17.41
C ASP A 89 -10.28 5.09 -17.57
N ARG A 90 -10.90 4.64 -16.46
CA ARG A 90 -12.26 4.10 -16.45
C ARG A 90 -13.29 5.16 -16.81
N ASP A 91 -13.18 6.37 -16.27
CA ASP A 91 -14.10 7.48 -16.56
C ASP A 91 -14.04 7.88 -18.04
N ARG A 92 -12.82 7.94 -18.61
CA ARG A 92 -12.63 8.18 -20.05
C ARG A 92 -13.24 7.07 -20.89
N HIS A 93 -13.03 5.80 -20.50
CA HIS A 93 -13.60 4.67 -21.21
C HIS A 93 -15.13 4.66 -21.18
N LEU A 94 -15.72 4.92 -20.01
CA LEU A 94 -17.17 5.08 -19.84
C LEU A 94 -17.71 6.21 -20.72
N SER A 95 -17.06 7.38 -20.68
CA SER A 95 -17.46 8.54 -21.47
C SER A 95 -17.43 8.25 -22.96
N MET A 96 -16.40 7.54 -23.42
CA MET A 96 -16.28 7.11 -24.81
C MET A 96 -17.39 6.13 -25.21
N LEU A 97 -17.68 5.12 -24.37
CA LEU A 97 -18.76 4.16 -24.63
C LEU A 97 -20.13 4.84 -24.64
N SER A 98 -20.37 5.79 -23.73
CA SER A 98 -21.59 6.61 -23.73
C SER A 98 -21.73 7.38 -25.03
N ALA A 99 -20.67 8.07 -25.46
CA ALA A 99 -20.68 8.82 -26.72
C ALA A 99 -20.90 7.92 -27.95
N GLN A 100 -20.41 6.68 -27.93
CA GLN A 100 -20.67 5.69 -28.99
C GLN A 100 -22.13 5.23 -28.97
N LEU A 101 -22.69 4.93 -27.80
CA LEU A 101 -24.11 4.61 -27.63
C LEU A 101 -25.00 5.75 -28.14
N ASP A 102 -24.68 6.98 -27.76
CA ASP A 102 -25.40 8.18 -28.21
C ASP A 102 -25.27 8.39 -29.72
N ALA A 103 -24.13 8.03 -30.32
CA ALA A 103 -23.93 8.10 -31.76
C ALA A 103 -24.70 7.04 -32.55
N LEU A 104 -24.95 5.87 -31.94
CA LEU A 104 -25.71 4.77 -32.53
C LEU A 104 -27.22 4.86 -32.24
N SER A 105 -27.66 5.82 -31.42
CA SER A 105 -29.05 5.97 -31.03
C SER A 105 -29.92 6.48 -32.20
N PRO A 106 -31.01 5.76 -32.58
CA PRO A 106 -31.99 6.20 -33.57
C PRO A 106 -32.55 7.61 -33.29
N LEU A 107 -32.60 8.00 -32.01
CA LEU A 107 -33.03 9.33 -31.56
C LEU A 107 -32.16 10.45 -32.12
N ARG A 108 -30.85 10.24 -32.32
CA ARG A 108 -29.96 11.27 -32.87
C ARG A 108 -30.06 11.38 -34.39
N THR A 109 -30.42 10.30 -35.07
CA THR A 109 -30.82 10.33 -36.49
C THR A 109 -32.10 11.13 -36.63
N LEU A 110 -33.10 10.88 -35.77
CA LEU A 110 -34.33 11.66 -35.75
C LEU A 110 -34.07 13.15 -35.40
N ALA A 111 -33.22 13.43 -34.41
CA ALA A 111 -32.92 14.80 -33.94
C ALA A 111 -32.21 15.68 -34.98
N ARG A 112 -31.67 15.09 -36.06
CA ARG A 112 -31.11 15.81 -37.21
C ARG A 112 -32.18 16.26 -38.23
N GLY A 113 -33.46 16.13 -37.89
CA GLY A 113 -34.58 16.52 -38.75
C GLY A 113 -35.02 15.41 -39.71
N TYR A 114 -34.60 14.16 -39.47
CA TYR A 114 -35.08 13.01 -40.22
C TYR A 114 -36.26 12.37 -39.50
N ALA A 115 -37.17 11.78 -40.26
CA ALA A 115 -38.28 11.01 -39.72
C ALA A 115 -38.19 9.56 -40.21
N ILE A 116 -38.62 8.62 -39.38
CA ILE A 116 -38.68 7.20 -39.75
C ILE A 116 -40.12 6.91 -40.20
N CYS A 117 -40.27 6.41 -41.43
CA CYS A 117 -41.57 6.03 -41.97
C CYS A 117 -41.81 4.52 -41.83
N TRP A 118 -42.96 4.17 -41.26
CA TRP A 118 -43.45 2.82 -41.03
C TRP A 118 -44.74 2.59 -41.83
N ASP A 119 -45.01 1.34 -42.17
CA ASP A 119 -46.30 0.92 -42.73
C ASP A 119 -47.45 1.13 -41.73
N ALA A 120 -48.70 1.04 -42.20
CA ALA A 120 -49.92 1.17 -41.39
C ALA A 120 -49.96 0.23 -40.15
N SER A 121 -49.20 -0.86 -40.19
CA SER A 121 -49.21 -1.92 -39.16
C SER A 121 -48.02 -1.81 -38.20
N HIS A 122 -47.14 -0.81 -38.35
CA HIS A 122 -45.89 -0.67 -37.58
C HIS A 122 -44.92 -1.86 -37.72
N THR A 123 -45.06 -2.66 -38.77
CA THR A 123 -44.28 -3.90 -38.97
C THR A 123 -43.11 -3.74 -39.91
N ARG A 124 -43.17 -2.75 -40.83
CA ARG A 124 -42.16 -2.59 -41.88
C ARG A 124 -41.75 -1.13 -42.03
N LEU A 125 -40.44 -0.90 -42.13
CA LEU A 125 -39.90 0.39 -42.54
C LEU A 125 -40.13 0.63 -44.03
N VAL A 126 -40.71 1.78 -44.36
CA VAL A 126 -40.83 2.28 -45.73
C VAL A 126 -39.53 2.98 -46.10
N ARG A 127 -38.71 2.33 -46.94
CA ARG A 127 -37.38 2.84 -47.35
C ARG A 127 -37.31 3.36 -48.79
N SER A 128 -38.38 3.19 -49.56
CA SER A 128 -38.46 3.57 -50.97
C SER A 128 -39.88 4.03 -51.29
N VAL A 129 -39.99 5.03 -52.17
CA VAL A 129 -41.27 5.56 -52.67
C VAL A 129 -42.05 4.47 -53.41
N ALA A 130 -41.39 3.51 -54.04
CA ALA A 130 -42.03 2.38 -54.72
C ALA A 130 -42.71 1.37 -53.77
N ALA A 131 -42.52 1.51 -52.46
CA ALA A 131 -43.09 0.61 -51.46
C ALA A 131 -44.46 1.10 -50.93
N VAL A 132 -44.97 2.24 -51.41
CA VAL A 132 -46.25 2.82 -51.00
C VAL A 132 -47.07 3.23 -52.21
N MET A 133 -48.39 3.05 -52.12
CA MET A 133 -49.35 3.47 -53.14
C MET A 133 -50.20 4.65 -52.64
N PRO A 134 -50.75 5.48 -53.56
CA PRO A 134 -51.73 6.48 -53.19
C PRO A 134 -52.92 5.84 -52.46
N GLY A 135 -53.29 6.39 -51.32
CA GLY A 135 -54.31 5.88 -50.41
C GLY A 135 -53.77 5.06 -49.23
N ASP A 136 -52.49 4.67 -49.23
CA ASP A 136 -51.89 3.93 -48.12
C ASP A 136 -51.74 4.81 -46.87
N ARG A 137 -51.97 4.20 -45.71
CA ARG A 137 -51.67 4.83 -44.41
C ARG A 137 -50.25 4.49 -43.99
N ILE A 138 -49.56 5.50 -43.49
CA ILE A 138 -48.18 5.39 -43.00
C ILE A 138 -48.05 6.09 -41.66
N HIS A 139 -47.10 5.62 -40.87
CA HIS A 139 -46.76 6.22 -39.59
C HIS A 139 -45.38 6.86 -39.68
N VAL A 140 -45.28 8.14 -39.36
CA VAL A 140 -44.04 8.91 -39.43
C VAL A 140 -43.60 9.22 -38.02
N GLN A 141 -42.49 8.63 -37.60
CA GLN A 141 -41.90 8.84 -36.28
C GLN A 141 -40.91 9.99 -36.31
N LEU A 142 -41.11 10.97 -35.44
CA LEU A 142 -40.28 12.15 -35.20
C LEU A 142 -39.61 12.07 -33.82
N PRO A 143 -38.64 12.95 -33.50
CA PRO A 143 -38.01 13.00 -32.19
C PRO A 143 -38.97 13.22 -31.02
N ASP A 144 -40.07 13.93 -31.26
CA ASP A 144 -41.03 14.43 -30.28
C ASP A 144 -42.38 13.71 -30.31
N GLY A 145 -42.58 12.77 -31.22
CA GLY A 145 -43.83 12.04 -31.33
C GLY A 145 -43.98 11.27 -32.64
N GLU A 146 -45.22 10.90 -32.95
CA GLU A 146 -45.57 10.12 -34.12
C GLU A 146 -46.78 10.72 -34.83
N LEU A 147 -46.73 10.77 -36.16
CA LEU A 147 -47.79 11.26 -37.03
C LEU A 147 -48.39 10.11 -37.84
N GLN A 148 -49.71 10.12 -37.97
CA GLN A 148 -50.43 9.23 -38.88
C GLN A 148 -50.74 10.00 -40.16
N CYS A 149 -50.22 9.53 -41.29
CA CYS A 149 -50.36 10.20 -42.58
C CYS A 149 -51.00 9.25 -43.60
N ALA A 150 -51.68 9.82 -44.59
CA ALA A 150 -52.12 9.10 -45.78
C ALA A 150 -51.31 9.59 -46.98
N VAL A 151 -50.99 8.69 -47.91
CA VAL A 151 -50.27 9.03 -49.14
C VAL A 151 -51.26 9.55 -50.19
N ASP A 152 -51.18 10.82 -50.55
CA ASP A 152 -52.08 11.41 -51.55
C ASP A 152 -51.61 11.15 -52.99
N ASP A 153 -50.31 11.20 -53.25
CA ASP A 153 -49.69 10.97 -54.56
C ASP A 153 -48.30 10.31 -54.38
N SER A 154 -47.93 9.40 -55.27
CA SER A 154 -46.58 8.80 -55.29
C SER A 154 -45.99 8.87 -56.70
N PRO A 155 -44.82 9.51 -56.89
CA PRO A 155 -44.23 9.61 -58.22
C PRO A 155 -43.82 8.22 -58.73
N SER A 156 -44.38 7.82 -59.86
CA SER A 156 -43.91 6.67 -60.65
C SER A 156 -42.46 6.91 -61.08
N THR A 157 -41.52 6.15 -60.50
CA THR A 157 -40.08 6.31 -60.65
C THR A 157 -39.61 6.20 -62.11
N ALA A 158 -38.92 7.24 -62.61
CA ALA A 158 -38.01 7.14 -63.75
C ALA A 158 -36.67 6.52 -63.30
N ALA A 159 -36.17 5.58 -64.11
CA ALA A 159 -34.98 4.74 -63.88
C ALA A 159 -33.69 5.50 -63.46
N PRO A 160 -32.76 4.85 -62.72
CA PRO A 160 -31.52 5.46 -62.29
C PRO A 160 -30.56 5.66 -63.48
N ARG A 161 -29.95 6.85 -63.59
CA ARG A 161 -28.84 7.12 -64.52
C ARG A 161 -27.50 6.62 -63.94
N PRO A 162 -26.57 6.15 -64.78
CA PRO A 162 -25.30 5.52 -64.38
C PRO A 162 -24.33 6.48 -63.70
#